data_AF-A0AAV5NQN7-F1
#
_entry.id   AF-A0AAV5NQN7-F1
#
_cell.length_a   1.000
_cell.length_b   1.000
_cell.length_c   1.000
_cell.angle_alpha   90.00
_cell.angle_beta   90.00
_cell.angle_gamma   90.00
#
_symmetry.space_group_name_H-M   'P 1'
#
loop_
_entity.id
_entity.type
_entity.pdbx_description
1 polymer ?
#
loop_
_entity_poly.entity_id
_entity_poly.type
_entity_poly.pdbx_seq_one_letter_code
_entity_poly.pdbx_strand_id
1 'polypeptide(L)'
;MANGTVFSHFPTKYDLLTAGIQERVACVLKEASASDTQSEPSERLVHYARYLYRYYLDNREFAIEIFRELIWQPERIEAQIVEFQARLYSKQPEFDVLKSSVLMDLYFMVLIKGLNDSSSTADSMIKTLERKVALVA
;
A
#
# COMPACT_ATOMS: atom_id res chain seq x y z
N MET A 1 4.60 -34.73 -15.61
CA MET A 1 3.23 -34.17 -15.60
C MET A 1 2.99 -33.57 -14.22
N ALA A 2 2.97 -32.24 -14.10
CA ALA A 2 2.60 -31.52 -12.86
C ALA A 2 2.11 -30.10 -13.20
N ASN A 3 1.34 -29.94 -14.28
CA ASN A 3 0.80 -28.63 -14.70
C ASN A 3 -0.57 -28.31 -14.04
N GLY A 4 -1.04 -29.13 -13.09
CA GLY A 4 -2.43 -29.12 -12.61
C GLY A 4 -2.68 -28.72 -11.15
N THR A 5 -1.66 -28.41 -10.34
CA THR A 5 -1.85 -28.22 -8.88
C THR A 5 -1.70 -26.78 -8.37
N VAL A 6 -1.15 -25.86 -9.16
CA VAL A 6 -1.04 -24.45 -8.75
C VAL A 6 -2.37 -23.72 -8.89
N PHE A 7 -3.10 -23.93 -9.99
CA PHE A 7 -4.43 -23.32 -10.19
C PHE A 7 -5.55 -23.96 -9.35
N SER A 8 -5.33 -25.16 -8.79
CA SER A 8 -6.28 -25.74 -7.83
C SER A 8 -6.22 -25.06 -6.45
N HIS A 9 -5.11 -24.39 -6.12
CA HIS A 9 -4.95 -23.60 -4.89
C HIS A 9 -5.26 -22.11 -5.09
N PHE A 10 -5.15 -21.61 -6.32
CA PHE A 10 -5.39 -20.22 -6.70
C PHE A 10 -6.40 -20.16 -7.86
N PRO A 11 -7.69 -19.97 -7.58
CA PRO A 11 -8.76 -20.00 -8.59
C PRO A 11 -8.57 -19.00 -9.73
N THR A 12 -7.85 -17.90 -9.48
CA THR A 12 -7.54 -16.88 -10.48
C THR A 12 -6.05 -16.50 -10.50
N LYS A 13 -5.60 -15.93 -11.63
CA LYS A 13 -4.24 -15.35 -11.77
C LYS A 13 -4.00 -14.27 -10.70
N TYR A 14 -5.04 -13.54 -10.32
CA TYR A 14 -5.01 -12.56 -9.24
C TYR A 14 -4.73 -13.17 -7.88
N ASP A 15 -5.37 -14.30 -7.53
CA ASP A 15 -5.17 -14.93 -6.23
C ASP A 15 -3.72 -15.43 -6.08
N LEU A 16 -3.13 -15.93 -7.16
CA LEU A 16 -1.72 -16.31 -7.21
C LEU A 16 -0.78 -15.10 -7.05
N LEU A 17 -1.06 -14.01 -7.77
CA LEU A 17 -0.27 -12.77 -7.69
C LEU A 17 -0.39 -12.13 -6.31
N THR A 18 -1.57 -12.15 -5.73
CA THR A 18 -1.88 -11.55 -4.43
C THR A 18 -1.20 -12.32 -3.31
N ALA A 19 -1.19 -13.66 -3.32
CA ALA A 19 -0.51 -14.45 -2.29
C ALA A 19 1.00 -14.18 -2.25
N GLY A 20 1.67 -14.13 -3.42
CA GLY A 20 3.10 -13.83 -3.50
C GLY A 20 3.44 -12.39 -3.08
N ILE A 21 2.57 -11.43 -3.41
CA ILE A 21 2.78 -10.02 -3.06
C ILE A 21 2.42 -9.74 -1.59
N GLN A 22 1.41 -10.39 -1.02
CA GLN A 22 1.02 -10.21 0.39
C GLN A 22 2.15 -10.58 1.35
N GLU A 23 2.84 -11.69 1.11
CA GLU A 23 3.99 -12.10 1.94
C GLU A 23 5.13 -11.07 1.89
N ARG A 24 5.40 -10.55 0.69
CA ARG A 24 6.44 -9.53 0.48
C ARG A 24 6.05 -8.18 1.07
N VAL A 25 4.80 -7.75 0.89
CA VAL A 25 4.26 -6.53 1.51
C VAL A 25 4.32 -6.65 3.03
N ALA A 26 4.01 -7.81 3.62
CA ALA A 26 4.14 -8.03 5.06
C ALA A 26 5.60 -7.87 5.53
N CYS A 27 6.58 -8.36 4.74
CA CYS A 27 8.00 -8.15 5.03
C CYS A 27 8.40 -6.67 4.94
N VAL A 28 7.95 -5.95 3.91
CA VAL A 28 8.21 -4.51 3.74
C VAL A 28 7.60 -3.70 4.88
N LEU A 29 6.38 -4.03 5.30
CA LEU A 29 5.72 -3.40 6.46
C LEU A 29 6.45 -3.70 7.77
N LYS A 30 7.00 -4.91 7.93
CA LYS A 30 7.79 -5.28 9.10
C LYS A 30 9.10 -4.49 9.15
N GLU A 31 9.79 -4.34 8.02
CA GLU A 31 11.00 -3.53 7.89
C GLU A 31 10.71 -2.05 8.21
N ALA A 32 9.66 -1.48 7.61
CA ALA A 32 9.24 -0.11 7.87
C ALA A 32 8.91 0.09 9.35
N SER A 33 8.19 -0.84 9.97
CA SER A 33 7.83 -0.77 11.39
C SER A 33 9.03 -0.79 12.33
N ALA A 34 10.14 -1.46 11.97
CA ALA A 34 11.33 -1.53 12.80
C ALA A 34 12.04 -0.16 12.94
N SER A 35 11.80 0.76 12.00
CA SER A 35 12.37 2.12 11.99
C SER A 35 11.34 3.22 12.24
N ASP A 36 10.10 2.87 12.59
CA ASP A 36 9.02 3.84 12.79
C ASP A 36 9.13 4.55 14.15
N THR A 37 9.61 5.79 14.11
CA THR A 37 9.67 6.70 15.26
C THR A 37 8.58 7.77 15.24
N GLN A 38 7.69 7.77 14.26
CA GLN A 38 6.73 8.85 14.05
C GLN A 38 5.71 8.89 15.17
N SER A 39 5.12 10.06 15.43
CA SER A 39 4.03 10.24 16.39
C SER A 39 2.71 10.39 15.65
N GLU A 40 2.67 11.26 14.64
CA GLU A 40 1.47 11.59 13.90
C GLU A 40 1.11 10.54 12.83
N PRO A 41 -0.19 10.24 12.62
CA PRO A 41 -0.63 9.30 11.57
C PRO A 41 -0.19 9.69 10.16
N SER A 42 -0.18 10.99 9.86
CA SER A 42 0.27 11.57 8.59
C SER A 42 1.75 11.29 8.33
N GLU A 43 2.60 11.56 9.31
CA GLU A 43 4.05 11.30 9.26
C GLU A 43 4.33 9.81 9.15
N ARG A 44 3.58 9.00 9.93
CA ARG A 44 3.65 7.54 9.87
C ARG A 44 3.28 7.03 8.48
N LEU A 45 2.21 7.54 7.87
CA LEU A 45 1.83 7.17 6.51
C LEU A 45 2.97 7.43 5.51
N VAL A 46 3.55 8.63 5.55
CA VAL A 46 4.68 8.99 4.68
C VAL A 46 5.86 8.06 4.91
N HIS A 47 6.18 7.73 6.17
CA HIS A 47 7.22 6.77 6.52
C HIS A 47 6.99 5.40 5.87
N TYR A 48 5.82 4.79 6.06
CA TYR A 48 5.48 3.50 5.45
C TYR A 48 5.46 3.58 3.91
N ALA A 49 4.97 4.68 3.35
CA ALA A 49 4.91 4.89 1.91
C ALA A 49 6.31 4.85 1.26
N ARG A 50 7.37 5.31 1.94
CA ARG A 50 8.75 5.27 1.40
C ARG A 50 9.18 3.84 1.05
N TYR A 51 8.83 2.89 1.92
CA TYR A 51 9.12 1.47 1.73
C TYR A 51 8.20 0.85 0.67
N LEU A 52 6.89 1.10 0.80
CA LEU A 52 5.88 0.49 -0.07
C LEU A 52 5.99 0.98 -1.51
N TYR A 53 6.15 2.29 -1.75
CA TYR A 53 6.28 2.83 -3.10
C TYR A 53 7.52 2.29 -3.80
N ARG A 54 8.65 2.19 -3.11
CA ARG A 54 9.85 1.56 -3.67
C ARG A 54 9.56 0.12 -4.09
N TYR A 55 8.98 -0.68 -3.19
CA TYR A 55 8.63 -2.06 -3.48
C TYR A 55 7.69 -2.19 -4.69
N TYR A 56 6.63 -1.37 -4.77
CA TYR A 56 5.69 -1.43 -5.88
C TYR A 56 6.30 -0.96 -7.21
N LEU A 57 7.21 0.02 -7.18
CA LEU A 57 7.94 0.46 -8.37
C LEU A 57 8.96 -0.59 -8.86
N ASP A 58 9.66 -1.24 -7.93
CA ASP A 58 10.59 -2.34 -8.25
C ASP A 58 9.84 -3.54 -8.87
N ASN A 59 8.54 -3.65 -8.63
CA ASN A 59 7.64 -4.69 -9.15
C ASN A 59 6.50 -4.10 -9.99
N ARG A 60 6.76 -3.02 -10.75
CA ARG A 60 5.74 -2.16 -11.39
C ARG A 60 4.67 -2.91 -12.18
N GLU A 61 5.06 -3.81 -13.08
CA GLU A 61 4.08 -4.53 -13.92
C GLU A 61 3.11 -5.37 -13.07
N PHE A 62 3.63 -6.05 -12.05
CA PHE A 62 2.82 -6.84 -11.13
C PHE A 62 1.92 -5.95 -10.26
N ALA A 63 2.46 -4.84 -9.76
CA ALA A 63 1.69 -3.88 -8.99
C ALA A 63 0.52 -3.30 -9.81
N ILE A 64 0.75 -2.91 -11.07
CA ILE A 64 -0.30 -2.40 -11.97
C ILE A 64 -1.44 -3.42 -12.12
N GLU A 65 -1.13 -4.69 -12.36
CA GLU A 65 -2.16 -5.73 -12.55
C GLU A 65 -2.98 -5.95 -11.27
N ILE A 66 -2.35 -5.98 -10.09
CA ILE A 66 -3.07 -6.07 -8.81
C ILE A 66 -3.95 -4.84 -8.59
N PHE A 67 -3.41 -3.64 -8.73
CA PHE A 67 -4.14 -2.40 -8.48
C PHE A 67 -5.27 -2.18 -9.50
N ARG A 68 -5.16 -2.70 -10.72
CA ARG A 68 -6.24 -2.68 -11.70
C ARG A 68 -7.44 -3.50 -11.23
N GLU A 69 -7.21 -4.69 -10.71
CA GLU A 69 -8.30 -5.52 -10.17
C GLU A 69 -8.86 -4.95 -8.87
N LEU A 70 -7.99 -4.38 -8.04
CA LEU A 70 -8.35 -3.76 -6.78
C LEU A 70 -9.34 -2.59 -6.93
N ILE A 71 -9.19 -1.78 -7.98
CA ILE A 71 -10.10 -0.66 -8.28
C ILE A 71 -11.54 -1.14 -8.43
N TRP A 72 -11.74 -2.35 -8.96
CA TRP A 72 -13.07 -2.92 -9.21
C TRP A 72 -13.55 -3.86 -8.11
N GLN A 73 -12.67 -4.28 -7.19
CA GLN A 73 -12.96 -5.20 -6.09
C GLN A 73 -12.25 -4.76 -4.80
N PRO A 74 -12.52 -3.54 -4.30
CA PRO A 74 -11.83 -2.97 -3.13
C PRO A 74 -12.08 -3.78 -1.84
N GLU A 75 -13.19 -4.50 -1.76
CA GLU A 75 -13.58 -5.32 -0.60
C GLU A 75 -12.55 -6.43 -0.30
N ARG A 76 -11.80 -6.87 -1.32
CA ARG A 76 -10.77 -7.92 -1.16
C ARG A 76 -9.62 -7.52 -0.24
N ILE A 77 -9.36 -6.23 -0.10
CA ILE A 77 -8.27 -5.72 0.75
C ILE A 77 -8.75 -4.90 1.94
N GLU A 78 -10.06 -4.81 2.15
CA GLU A 78 -10.64 -3.98 3.21
C GLU A 78 -10.02 -4.30 4.57
N ALA A 79 -9.87 -5.59 4.90
CA ALA A 79 -9.20 -6.02 6.13
C ALA A 79 -7.75 -5.51 6.25
N GLN A 80 -7.00 -5.48 5.15
CA GLN A 80 -5.62 -4.97 5.17
C GLN A 80 -5.58 -3.44 5.25
N ILE A 81 -6.54 -2.74 4.63
CA ILE A 81 -6.69 -1.29 4.79
C ILE A 81 -6.99 -0.95 6.25
N VAL A 82 -7.94 -1.66 6.88
CA VAL A 82 -8.31 -1.46 8.28
C VAL A 82 -7.12 -1.72 9.20
N GLU A 83 -6.37 -2.81 8.99
CA GLU A 83 -5.16 -3.10 9.76
C GLU A 83 -4.11 -1.99 9.60
N PHE A 84 -3.89 -1.52 8.37
CA PHE A 84 -2.93 -0.47 8.11
C PHE A 84 -3.36 0.85 8.75
N GLN A 85 -4.64 1.22 8.67
CA GLN A 85 -5.19 2.39 9.36
C GLN A 85 -5.04 2.29 10.88
N ALA A 86 -5.31 1.14 11.49
CA ALA A 86 -5.08 0.93 12.91
C ALA A 86 -3.59 1.12 13.28
N ARG A 87 -2.68 0.64 12.42
CA ARG A 87 -1.24 0.86 12.58
C ARG A 87 -0.88 2.34 12.50
N LEU A 88 -1.50 3.10 11.58
CA LEU A 88 -1.30 4.55 11.46
C LEU A 88 -1.70 5.31 12.74
N TYR A 89 -2.64 4.79 13.53
CA TYR A 89 -3.12 5.44 14.76
C TYR A 89 -2.60 4.79 16.05
N SER A 90 -1.66 3.84 15.96
CA SER A 90 -1.18 3.05 17.11
C SER A 90 -0.64 3.85 18.30
N LYS A 91 -0.20 5.10 18.10
CA LYS A 91 0.27 5.99 19.17
C LYS A 91 -0.71 7.13 19.52
N GLN A 92 -1.89 7.14 18.91
CA GLN A 92 -2.89 8.18 19.10
C GLN A 92 -3.91 7.76 20.15
N PRO A 93 -4.42 8.70 20.97
CA PRO A 93 -5.44 8.40 21.97
C PRO A 93 -6.80 8.07 21.35
N GLU A 94 -7.08 8.61 20.17
CA GLU A 94 -8.35 8.47 19.47
C GLU A 94 -8.13 8.14 17.99
N PHE A 95 -9.06 7.38 17.41
CA PHE A 95 -9.07 7.06 15.99
C PHE A 95 -9.99 8.02 15.23
N ASP A 96 -9.40 8.86 14.38
CA ASP A 96 -10.15 9.75 13.49
C ASP A 96 -10.44 9.03 12.17
N VAL A 97 -11.68 8.56 12.02
CA VAL A 97 -12.14 7.81 10.85
C VAL A 97 -12.00 8.63 9.56
N LEU A 98 -12.38 9.91 9.59
CA LEU A 98 -12.40 10.74 8.40
C LEU A 98 -10.98 11.07 7.95
N LYS A 99 -10.11 11.49 8.88
CA LYS A 99 -8.70 11.76 8.58
C LYS A 99 -8.01 10.49 8.07
N SER A 100 -8.27 9.35 8.69
CA SER A 100 -7.73 8.05 8.27
C SER A 100 -8.15 7.67 6.84
N SER A 101 -9.42 7.90 6.47
CA SER A 101 -9.90 7.67 5.10
C SER A 101 -9.20 8.59 4.10
N VAL A 102 -9.13 9.90 4.40
CA VAL A 102 -8.48 10.88 3.52
C VAL A 102 -7.00 10.54 3.30
N LEU A 103 -6.29 10.16 4.36
CA LEU A 103 -4.90 9.72 4.28
C LEU A 103 -4.72 8.52 3.34
N MET A 104 -5.63 7.53 3.39
CA MET A 104 -5.60 6.37 2.49
C MET A 104 -5.90 6.76 1.04
N ASP A 105 -6.86 7.65 0.80
CA ASP A 105 -7.17 8.13 -0.55
C ASP A 105 -5.97 8.83 -1.19
N LEU A 106 -5.28 9.68 -0.42
CA LEU A 106 -4.07 10.35 -0.87
C LEU A 106 -2.96 9.34 -1.21
N TYR A 107 -2.76 8.35 -0.34
CA TYR A 107 -1.77 7.29 -0.54
C TYR A 107 -2.02 6.49 -1.82
N PHE A 108 -3.25 5.99 -2.01
CA PHE A 108 -3.58 5.16 -3.17
C PHE A 108 -3.58 5.99 -4.46
N MET A 109 -4.09 7.22 -4.43
CA MET A 109 -4.09 8.09 -5.62
C MET A 109 -2.67 8.42 -6.09
N VAL A 110 -1.73 8.66 -5.17
CA VAL A 110 -0.31 8.87 -5.52
C VAL A 110 0.31 7.57 -6.07
N LEU A 111 0.02 6.42 -5.46
CA LEU A 111 0.51 5.12 -5.93
C LEU A 111 0.04 4.81 -7.36
N ILE A 112 -1.27 4.90 -7.61
CA ILE A 112 -1.86 4.62 -8.92
C ILE A 112 -1.27 5.55 -9.98
N LYS A 113 -1.11 6.84 -9.69
CA LYS A 113 -0.47 7.78 -10.63
C LYS A 113 1.00 7.44 -10.89
N GLY A 114 1.77 7.13 -9.85
CA GLY A 114 3.19 6.79 -9.98
C GLY A 114 3.44 5.45 -10.67
N LEU A 115 2.51 4.50 -10.58
CA LEU A 115 2.57 3.25 -11.34
C LEU A 115 2.29 3.47 -12.83
N ASN A 116 1.37 4.37 -13.18
CA ASN A 116 1.02 4.68 -14.56
C ASN A 116 2.02 5.61 -15.28
N ASP A 117 2.91 6.27 -14.54
CA ASP A 117 3.97 7.11 -15.09
C ASP A 117 5.32 6.37 -15.06
N SER A 118 5.84 6.01 -16.23
CA SER A 118 7.10 5.28 -16.35
C SER A 118 8.31 6.06 -15.79
N SER A 119 8.22 7.39 -15.75
CA SER A 119 9.27 8.28 -15.21
C SER A 119 9.21 8.48 -13.69
N SER A 120 8.15 8.01 -13.04
CA SER A 120 7.98 8.17 -11.60
C SER A 120 9.01 7.37 -10.81
N THR A 121 9.48 7.98 -9.71
CA THR A 121 10.43 7.43 -8.74
C THR A 121 9.79 7.43 -7.36
N ALA A 122 10.30 6.61 -6.43
CA ALA A 122 9.79 6.62 -5.06
C ALA A 122 9.91 8.02 -4.44
N ASP A 123 11.04 8.70 -4.64
CA ASP A 123 11.26 10.06 -4.11
C ASP A 123 10.27 11.09 -4.68
N SER A 124 9.97 11.04 -5.98
CA SER A 124 9.01 11.97 -6.58
C SER A 124 7.58 11.72 -6.07
N MET A 125 7.21 10.46 -5.88
CA MET A 125 5.93 10.07 -5.29
C MET A 125 5.83 10.50 -3.82
N ILE A 126 6.89 10.31 -3.03
CA ILE A 126 6.92 10.71 -1.62
C ILE A 126 6.83 12.23 -1.46
N LYS A 127 7.59 13.01 -2.22
CA LYS A 127 7.44 14.48 -2.23
C LYS A 127 6.03 14.93 -2.59
N THR A 128 5.33 14.15 -3.42
CA THR A 128 3.94 14.44 -3.78
C THR A 128 2.98 14.08 -2.66
N LEU A 129 3.19 12.94 -2.00
CA LEU A 129 2.40 12.52 -0.84
C LEU A 129 2.59 13.50 0.33
N GLU A 130 3.81 13.87 0.67
CA GLU A 130 4.13 14.85 1.73
C GLU A 130 3.39 16.17 1.52
N ARG A 131 3.44 16.73 0.30
CA ARG A 131 2.71 17.97 -0.04
C ARG A 131 1.20 17.83 0.11
N LYS A 132 0.62 16.69 -0.24
CA LYS A 132 -0.82 16.44 -0.14
C LYS A 132 -1.25 16.25 1.31
N VAL A 133 -0.48 15.46 2.06
CA VAL A 133 -0.73 15.19 3.47
C VAL A 133 -0.63 16.48 4.29
N ALA A 134 0.32 17.36 4.00
CA ALA A 134 0.46 18.66 4.68
C ALA A 134 -0.77 19.58 4.55
N LEU A 135 -1.67 19.35 3.57
CA LEU A 135 -2.91 20.12 3.42
C LEU A 135 -4.05 19.64 4.32
N VAL A 136 -3.91 18.44 4.90
CA VAL A 136 -4.95 17.76 5.69
C VAL A 136 -4.44 17.24 7.04
N ALA A 137 -3.16 17.50 7.34
CA ALA A 137 -2.48 17.08 8.55
C ALA A 137 -2.85 17.96 9.75
#